data_AF-A0A815KQF5-F1
#
_entry.id   AF-A0A815KQF5-F1
#
_cell.length_a   1.000
_cell.length_b   1.000
_cell.length_c   1.000
_cell.angle_alpha   90.00
_cell.angle_beta   90.00
_cell.angle_gamma   90.00
#
_symmetry.space_group_name_H-M   'P 1'
#
loop_
_entity.id
_entity.type
_entity.pdbx_description
1 polymer ?
#
loop_
_entity_poly.entity_id
_entity_poly.type
_entity_poly.pdbx_seq_one_letter_code
_entity_poly.pdbx_strand_id
1 'polypeptide(L)'
;MEQDIWKQEMKAFLHKVKKIPLNKRYYYDQSVLHGAPQLKKRVKVQKGGHVIRYVKSKETRYILHACIGITGPIVFEVTKKNLNDHEVKRFIVRKIVPKLKLDDALVMDRLGSTRRVKNPRKQHFNPLTLAAVKDVGVDVLHLPFKGSYLNPIELLFSDLKNNFPVTKYSHYPNNEMNISSTAKHVQQYMNYAAPQRCRGFYRSRANGKSIINCGLLD
;
A
#
# COMPACT_ATOMS: atom_id res chain seq x y z
N MET A 1 -27.86 -6.75 -8.55
CA MET A 1 -27.25 -7.97 -7.96
C MET A 1 -25.75 -7.80 -7.64
N GLU A 2 -24.88 -7.30 -8.53
CA GLU A 2 -23.46 -7.05 -8.19
C GLU A 2 -23.23 -5.89 -7.19
N GLN A 3 -24.14 -4.91 -7.11
CA GLN A 3 -24.00 -3.73 -6.25
C GLN A 3 -24.03 -4.05 -4.74
N ASP A 4 -24.50 -5.23 -4.33
CA ASP A 4 -24.63 -5.61 -2.91
C ASP A 4 -23.56 -6.58 -2.42
N ILE A 5 -22.95 -7.38 -3.31
CA ILE A 5 -21.97 -8.41 -2.92
C ILE A 5 -20.76 -7.77 -2.23
N TRP A 6 -20.23 -6.68 -2.81
CA TRP A 6 -19.08 -5.99 -2.22
C TRP A 6 -19.45 -5.31 -0.88
N LYS A 7 -20.68 -4.83 -0.70
CA LYS A 7 -21.16 -4.27 0.58
C LYS A 7 -21.25 -5.37 1.64
N GLN A 8 -21.74 -6.55 1.28
CA GLN A 8 -21.77 -7.71 2.18
C GLN A 8 -20.36 -8.18 2.56
N GLU A 9 -19.44 -8.29 1.60
CA GLU A 9 -18.03 -8.58 1.87
C GLU A 9 -17.40 -7.55 2.81
N MET A 10 -17.70 -6.27 2.59
CA MET A 10 -17.21 -5.17 3.41
C MET A 10 -17.74 -5.26 4.86
N LYS A 11 -19.04 -5.51 5.04
CA LYS A 11 -19.66 -5.71 6.36
C LYS A 11 -19.05 -6.92 7.08
N ALA A 12 -18.87 -8.04 6.38
CA ALA A 12 -18.23 -9.23 6.93
C ALA A 12 -16.78 -8.97 7.35
N PHE A 13 -16.01 -8.27 6.51
CA PHE A 13 -14.63 -7.88 6.83
C PHE A 13 -14.57 -6.99 8.07
N LEU A 14 -15.40 -5.95 8.15
CA LEU A 14 -15.48 -5.07 9.31
C LEU A 14 -15.87 -5.83 10.59
N HIS A 15 -16.81 -6.77 10.47
CA HIS A 15 -17.21 -7.63 11.59
C HIS A 15 -16.06 -8.53 12.08
N LYS A 16 -15.17 -8.98 11.20
CA LYS A 16 -13.98 -9.74 11.57
C LYS A 16 -12.92 -8.83 12.20
N VAL A 17 -12.57 -7.74 11.52
CA VAL A 17 -11.49 -6.83 11.95
C VAL A 17 -11.79 -6.13 13.27
N LYS A 18 -13.05 -5.81 13.57
CA LYS A 18 -13.42 -5.18 14.87
C LYS A 18 -13.05 -6.04 16.09
N LYS A 19 -12.94 -7.36 15.93
CA LYS A 19 -12.58 -8.31 17.00
C LYS A 19 -11.08 -8.33 17.30
N ILE A 20 -10.26 -7.77 16.42
CA ILE A 20 -8.80 -7.79 16.51
C ILE A 20 -8.34 -6.44 17.05
N PRO A 21 -7.57 -6.33 18.15
CA PRO A 21 -7.07 -5.06 18.64
C PRO A 21 -6.22 -4.30 17.59
N LEU A 22 -6.31 -2.97 17.53
CA LEU A 22 -5.59 -2.16 16.52
C LEU A 22 -4.07 -2.35 16.55
N ASN A 23 -3.50 -2.55 17.73
CA ASN A 23 -2.06 -2.79 17.92
C ASN A 23 -1.61 -4.19 17.47
N LYS A 24 -2.55 -5.11 17.17
CA LYS A 24 -2.28 -6.41 16.56
C LYS A 24 -2.56 -6.43 15.06
N ARG A 25 -2.97 -5.31 14.45
CA ARG A 25 -3.27 -5.23 13.00
C ARG A 25 -2.11 -4.61 12.24
N TYR A 26 -1.58 -5.35 11.28
CA TYR A 26 -0.49 -4.93 10.43
C TYR A 26 -0.93 -4.89 8.97
N TYR A 27 -0.68 -3.79 8.29
CA TYR A 27 -1.08 -3.62 6.89
C TYR A 27 0.14 -3.67 6.01
N TYR A 28 0.12 -4.58 5.03
CA TYR A 28 1.16 -4.71 4.02
C TYR A 28 0.60 -4.39 2.64
N ASP A 29 1.36 -3.59 1.90
CA ASP A 29 1.05 -3.21 0.53
C ASP A 29 2.31 -2.72 -0.18
N GLN A 30 2.19 -2.40 -1.47
CA GLN A 30 3.25 -1.82 -2.27
C GLN A 30 2.83 -0.53 -2.95
N SER A 31 3.80 0.35 -3.16
CA SER A 31 3.59 1.58 -3.93
C SER A 31 4.68 1.77 -4.97
N VAL A 32 4.26 2.25 -6.15
CA VAL A 32 5.21 2.73 -7.16
C VAL A 32 5.71 4.12 -6.74
N LEU A 33 7.03 4.27 -6.71
CA LEU A 33 7.74 5.53 -6.58
C LEU A 33 8.40 5.85 -7.92
N HIS A 34 8.35 7.11 -8.32
CA HIS A 34 8.95 7.59 -9.55
C HIS A 34 10.27 8.28 -9.23
N GLY A 35 11.34 7.84 -9.89
CA GLY A 35 12.67 8.43 -9.79
C GLY A 35 12.76 9.83 -10.39
N ALA A 36 11.78 10.24 -11.19
CA ALA A 36 11.68 11.59 -11.75
C ALA A 36 10.33 12.22 -11.35
N PRO A 37 10.22 13.55 -11.29
CA PRO A 37 8.94 14.20 -11.09
C PRO A 37 8.05 13.89 -12.29
N GLN A 38 6.81 13.47 -12.05
CA GLN A 38 5.85 13.26 -13.13
C GLN A 38 5.58 14.59 -13.84
N LEU A 39 6.19 14.77 -15.02
CA LEU A 39 6.03 16.00 -15.79
C LEU A 39 4.59 16.08 -16.31
N LYS A 40 3.85 17.05 -15.78
CA LYS A 40 2.50 17.41 -16.21
C LYS A 40 2.61 18.34 -17.42
N LYS A 41 2.33 17.85 -18.64
CA LYS A 41 2.23 18.69 -19.83
C LYS A 41 0.77 19.11 -20.04
N ARG A 42 0.53 20.42 -20.14
CA ARG A 42 -0.76 20.93 -20.61
C ARG A 42 -0.85 20.64 -22.11
N VAL A 43 -1.84 19.85 -22.51
CA VAL A 43 -2.13 19.58 -23.92
C VAL A 43 -3.44 20.30 -24.27
N LYS A 44 -3.42 21.12 -25.32
CA LYS A 44 -4.64 21.71 -25.88
C LYS A 44 -5.49 20.58 -26.47
N VAL A 45 -6.75 20.49 -26.06
CA VAL A 45 -7.75 19.65 -26.74
C VAL A 45 -8.55 20.49 -27.73
N GLN A 46 -9.11 19.85 -28.75
CA GLN A 46 -9.80 20.48 -29.90
C GLN A 46 -10.90 21.50 -29.52
N LYS A 47 -11.45 21.45 -28.30
CA LYS A 47 -12.46 22.40 -27.81
C LYS A 47 -11.89 23.49 -26.87
N GLY A 48 -10.67 23.97 -27.12
CA GLY A 48 -10.08 25.09 -26.36
C GLY A 48 -9.70 24.81 -24.89
N GLY A 49 -10.07 23.65 -24.35
CA GLY A 49 -9.68 23.22 -23.01
C GLY A 49 -8.20 22.80 -22.94
N HIS A 50 -7.63 22.94 -21.75
CA HIS A 50 -6.34 22.33 -21.41
C HIS A 50 -6.60 21.04 -20.63
N VAL A 51 -6.10 19.91 -21.13
CA VAL A 51 -6.02 18.68 -20.34
C VAL A 51 -4.59 18.54 -19.85
N ILE A 52 -4.42 18.32 -18.55
CA ILE A 52 -3.13 17.91 -18.00
C ILE A 52 -2.90 16.46 -18.42
N ARG A 53 -1.95 16.23 -19.34
CA ARG A 53 -1.44 14.90 -19.65
C ARG A 53 -0.09 14.71 -18.98
N TYR A 54 0.06 13.57 -18.32
CA TYR A 54 1.36 13.12 -17.86
C TYR A 54 2.20 12.72 -19.07
N VAL A 55 3.39 13.31 -19.20
CA VAL A 55 4.34 12.91 -20.26
C VAL A 55 4.85 11.52 -19.90
N LYS A 56 4.74 10.56 -20.83
CA LYS A 56 5.49 9.29 -20.72
C LYS A 56 6.98 9.61 -20.82
N SER A 57 7.63 9.97 -19.72
CA SER A 57 9.10 9.97 -19.69
C SER A 57 9.58 8.55 -19.37
N LYS A 58 10.83 8.23 -19.75
CA LYS A 58 11.47 6.92 -19.47
C LYS A 58 11.81 6.80 -17.97
N GLU A 59 10.81 7.03 -17.11
CA GLU A 59 11.01 7.19 -15.67
C GLU A 59 11.48 5.88 -15.06
N THR A 60 12.57 5.94 -14.30
CA THR A 60 12.90 4.82 -13.43
C THR A 60 11.79 4.66 -12.40
N ARG A 61 11.21 3.46 -12.37
CA ARG A 61 10.20 3.07 -11.40
C ARG A 61 10.88 2.27 -10.30
N TYR A 62 10.56 2.63 -9.06
CA TYR A 62 10.90 1.86 -7.89
C TYR A 62 9.62 1.34 -7.24
N ILE A 63 9.70 0.16 -6.64
CA ILE A 63 8.64 -0.42 -5.84
C ILE A 63 9.04 -0.27 -4.38
N LEU A 64 8.17 0.38 -3.61
CA LEU A 64 8.23 0.41 -2.17
C LEU A 64 7.35 -0.72 -1.63
N HIS A 65 7.96 -1.72 -1.00
CA HIS A 65 7.25 -2.65 -0.12
C HIS A 65 7.22 -2.05 1.28
N ALA A 66 6.06 -2.04 1.94
CA ALA A 66 5.97 -1.58 3.32
C ALA A 66 4.93 -2.38 4.10
N CYS A 67 5.27 -2.70 5.35
CA CYS A 67 4.35 -3.21 6.35
C CYS A 67 4.34 -2.24 7.53
N ILE A 68 3.15 -1.80 7.93
CA ILE A 68 2.97 -0.81 8.99
C ILE A 68 2.12 -1.37 10.13
N GLY A 69 2.41 -0.90 11.34
CA GLY A 69 1.60 -1.01 12.55
C GLY A 69 1.02 0.34 12.95
N ILE A 70 0.20 0.36 14.01
CA ILE A 70 -0.39 1.62 14.52
C ILE A 70 0.65 2.63 14.99
N THR A 71 1.83 2.18 15.42
CA THR A 71 2.93 3.03 15.89
C THR A 71 3.87 3.51 14.79
N GLY A 72 3.80 2.95 13.58
CA GLY A 72 4.75 3.27 12.51
C GLY A 72 5.04 2.10 11.57
N PRO A 73 5.96 2.30 10.61
CA PRO A 73 6.49 1.23 9.79
C PRO A 73 7.25 0.19 10.61
N ILE A 74 7.06 -1.09 10.28
CA ILE A 74 7.75 -2.22 10.94
C ILE A 74 8.87 -2.72 10.05
N VAL A 75 8.58 -2.79 8.75
CA VAL A 75 9.57 -3.11 7.74
C VAL A 75 9.19 -2.48 6.41
N PHE A 76 10.18 -2.00 5.67
CA PHE A 76 10.00 -1.45 4.34
C PHE A 76 11.27 -1.68 3.50
N GLU A 77 11.12 -1.72 2.17
CA GLU A 77 12.22 -1.86 1.23
C GLU A 77 11.87 -1.18 -0.09
N VAL A 78 12.81 -0.40 -0.63
CA VAL A 78 12.71 0.17 -1.98
C VAL A 78 13.53 -0.70 -2.93
N THR A 79 12.93 -1.15 -4.03
CA THR A 79 13.57 -2.00 -5.03
C THR A 79 13.32 -1.50 -6.44
N LYS A 80 14.24 -1.79 -7.37
CA LYS A 80 14.05 -1.59 -8.81
C LYS A 80 13.40 -2.81 -9.48
N LYS A 81 13.25 -3.92 -8.73
CA LYS A 81 12.68 -5.15 -9.27
C LYS A 81 11.19 -5.00 -9.53
N ASN A 82 10.70 -5.72 -10.54
CA ASN A 82 9.28 -5.77 -10.86
C ASN A 82 8.50 -6.46 -9.74
N LEU A 83 7.29 -5.99 -9.51
CA LEU A 83 6.36 -6.58 -8.54
C LEU A 83 5.83 -7.91 -9.06
N ASN A 84 6.50 -9.01 -8.72
CA ASN A 84 6.12 -10.37 -9.10
C ASN A 84 5.91 -11.25 -7.85
N ASP A 85 5.41 -12.47 -8.07
CA ASP A 85 5.13 -13.43 -7.01
C ASP A 85 6.37 -13.76 -6.14
N HIS A 86 7.54 -13.89 -6.77
CA HIS A 86 8.79 -14.18 -6.07
C HIS A 86 9.20 -13.06 -5.12
N GLU A 87 9.16 -11.80 -5.58
CA GLU A 87 9.53 -10.64 -4.78
C GLU A 87 8.55 -10.39 -3.63
N VAL A 88 7.24 -10.56 -3.88
CA VAL A 88 6.21 -10.47 -2.84
C VAL A 88 6.42 -11.55 -1.78
N LYS A 89 6.60 -12.82 -2.18
CA LYS A 89 6.90 -13.93 -1.27
C LYS A 89 8.18 -13.67 -0.48
N ARG A 90 9.27 -13.27 -1.15
CA ARG A 90 10.56 -12.95 -0.51
C ARG A 90 10.37 -11.92 0.58
N PHE A 91 9.68 -10.81 0.28
CA PHE A 91 9.50 -9.74 1.24
C PHE A 91 8.64 -10.19 2.42
N ILE A 92 7.49 -10.81 2.18
CA ILE A 92 6.62 -11.26 3.28
C ILE A 92 7.35 -12.26 4.18
N VAL A 93 7.87 -13.35 3.61
CA VAL A 93 8.47 -14.45 4.38
C VAL A 93 9.77 -14.02 5.07
N ARG A 94 10.65 -13.26 4.40
CA ARG A 94 11.96 -12.92 4.98
C ARG A 94 11.98 -11.65 5.81
N LYS A 95 11.00 -10.75 5.63
CA LYS A 95 11.03 -9.42 6.24
C LYS A 95 9.85 -9.16 7.17
N ILE A 96 8.63 -9.59 6.79
CA ILE A 96 7.43 -9.35 7.59
C ILE A 96 7.26 -10.43 8.65
N VAL A 97 7.21 -11.71 8.25
CA VAL A 97 6.95 -12.85 9.16
C VAL A 97 7.84 -12.81 10.41
N PRO A 98 9.17 -12.53 10.34
CA PRO A 98 10.02 -12.46 11.54
C PRO A 98 9.68 -11.31 12.52
N LYS A 99 8.78 -10.41 12.17
CA LYS A 99 8.34 -9.27 12.98
C LYS A 99 6.94 -9.45 13.57
N LEU A 100 6.21 -10.47 13.13
CA LEU A 100 4.86 -10.77 13.60
C LEU A 100 4.92 -11.74 14.79
N LYS A 101 3.85 -11.74 15.59
CA LYS A 101 3.69 -12.58 16.78
C LYS A 101 2.36 -13.32 16.72
N LEU A 102 2.21 -14.33 17.58
CA LEU A 102 0.97 -15.07 17.78
C LEU A 102 -0.22 -14.10 17.98
N ASP A 103 -1.34 -14.42 17.33
CA ASP A 103 -2.60 -13.67 17.30
C ASP A 103 -2.53 -12.28 16.63
N ASP A 104 -1.42 -11.94 15.99
CA ASP A 104 -1.39 -10.79 15.11
C ASP A 104 -2.22 -11.05 13.85
N ALA A 105 -2.60 -9.97 13.15
CA ALA A 105 -3.30 -10.04 11.88
C ALA A 105 -2.53 -9.27 10.80
N LEU A 106 -2.14 -9.99 9.74
CA LEU A 106 -1.59 -9.40 8.53
C LEU A 106 -2.71 -9.12 7.53
N VAL A 107 -2.97 -7.85 7.29
CA VAL A 107 -3.97 -7.35 6.36
C VAL A 107 -3.29 -6.93 5.05
N MET A 108 -3.79 -7.44 3.93
CA MET A 108 -3.24 -7.15 2.60
C MET A 108 -4.37 -6.77 1.63
N ASP A 109 -4.02 -6.03 0.57
CA ASP A 109 -4.93 -5.86 -0.55
C ASP A 109 -5.11 -7.18 -1.34
N ARG A 110 -5.85 -7.13 -2.46
CA ARG A 110 -6.12 -8.31 -3.30
C ARG A 110 -5.16 -8.45 -4.49
N LEU A 111 -3.92 -7.95 -4.39
CA LEU A 111 -2.93 -8.14 -5.46
C LEU A 111 -2.73 -9.63 -5.80
N GLY A 112 -2.86 -9.96 -7.08
CA GLY A 112 -2.83 -11.33 -7.59
C GLY A 112 -4.21 -11.97 -7.77
N SER A 113 -5.28 -11.30 -7.32
CA SER A 113 -6.67 -11.64 -7.63
C SER A 113 -7.22 -10.64 -8.64
N THR A 114 -7.60 -11.14 -9.82
CA THR A 114 -8.50 -10.43 -10.71
C THR A 114 -9.90 -11.02 -10.55
N ARG A 115 -10.96 -10.24 -10.80
CA ARG A 115 -12.36 -10.70 -10.65
C ARG A 115 -12.68 -12.01 -11.40
N ARG A 116 -11.87 -12.38 -12.40
CA ARG A 116 -12.04 -13.60 -13.20
C ARG A 116 -11.43 -14.85 -12.55
N VAL A 117 -10.52 -14.70 -11.59
CA VAL A 117 -9.79 -15.82 -10.99
C VAL A 117 -10.47 -16.23 -9.69
N LYS A 118 -11.18 -17.38 -9.71
CA LYS A 118 -11.89 -17.92 -8.54
C LYS A 118 -10.95 -18.30 -7.38
N ASN A 119 -9.78 -18.86 -7.69
CA ASN A 119 -8.80 -19.34 -6.71
C ASN A 119 -7.40 -18.76 -7.00
N PRO A 120 -7.12 -17.50 -6.63
CA PRO A 120 -5.81 -16.91 -6.84
C PRO A 120 -4.74 -17.67 -6.04
N ARG A 121 -3.56 -17.86 -6.63
CA ARG A 121 -2.43 -18.60 -6.02
C ARG A 121 -1.08 -17.86 -6.15
N LYS A 122 -1.12 -16.57 -6.48
CA LYS A 122 0.06 -15.72 -6.71
C LYS A 122 0.00 -14.48 -5.82
N GLN A 123 1.15 -13.86 -5.60
CA GLN A 123 1.35 -12.64 -4.83
C GLN A 123 0.74 -12.77 -3.43
N HIS A 124 -0.29 -11.98 -3.07
CA HIS A 124 -0.88 -12.02 -1.73
C HIS A 124 -1.68 -13.30 -1.45
N PHE A 125 -1.90 -14.13 -2.47
CA PHE A 125 -2.57 -15.43 -2.38
C PHE A 125 -1.62 -16.60 -2.56
N ASN A 126 -0.31 -16.36 -2.56
CA ASN A 126 0.68 -17.43 -2.69
C ASN A 126 0.59 -18.41 -1.50
N PRO A 127 0.32 -19.71 -1.71
CA PRO A 127 0.10 -20.66 -0.62
C PRO A 127 1.28 -20.79 0.35
N LEU A 128 2.52 -20.71 -0.15
CA LEU A 128 3.71 -20.79 0.69
C LEU A 128 3.84 -19.56 1.60
N THR A 129 3.43 -18.40 1.08
CA THR A 129 3.41 -17.16 1.87
C THR A 129 2.34 -17.25 2.95
N LEU A 130 1.14 -17.72 2.60
CA LEU A 130 0.05 -17.88 3.56
C LEU A 130 0.38 -18.91 4.64
N ALA A 131 1.02 -20.03 4.27
CA ALA A 131 1.48 -21.04 5.22
C ALA A 131 2.50 -20.44 6.20
N ALA A 132 3.55 -19.77 5.69
CA ALA A 132 4.58 -19.18 6.54
C ALA A 132 4.05 -18.14 7.55
N VAL A 133 2.98 -17.40 7.20
CA VAL A 133 2.33 -16.48 8.14
C VAL A 133 1.50 -17.25 9.18
N LYS A 134 0.73 -18.26 8.75
CA LYS A 134 -0.09 -19.10 9.63
C LYS A 134 0.74 -19.95 10.60
N ASP A 135 1.93 -20.40 10.20
CA ASP A 135 2.83 -21.19 11.05
C ASP A 135 3.29 -20.40 12.30
N VAL A 136 3.25 -19.06 12.25
CA VAL A 136 3.52 -18.16 13.39
C VAL A 136 2.26 -17.89 14.23
N GLY A 137 1.12 -18.46 13.85
CA GLY A 137 -0.18 -18.22 14.49
C GLY A 137 -0.77 -16.84 14.17
N VAL A 138 -0.41 -16.27 13.02
CA VAL A 138 -0.91 -14.97 12.54
C VAL A 138 -2.09 -15.19 11.59
N ASP A 139 -3.15 -14.41 11.78
CA ASP A 139 -4.28 -14.36 10.87
C ASP A 139 -3.93 -13.59 9.58
N VAL A 140 -4.26 -14.16 8.42
CA VAL A 140 -4.20 -13.44 7.15
C VAL A 140 -5.59 -12.95 6.75
N LEU A 141 -5.70 -11.65 6.53
CA LEU A 141 -6.93 -10.99 6.07
C LEU A 141 -6.68 -10.29 4.74
N HIS A 142 -7.54 -10.55 3.76
CA HIS A 142 -7.56 -9.77 2.52
C HIS A 142 -8.65 -8.71 2.60
N LEU A 143 -8.28 -7.48 2.26
CA LEU A 143 -9.22 -6.37 2.13
C LEU A 143 -10.34 -6.73 1.15
N PRO A 144 -11.57 -6.26 1.37
CA PRO A 144 -12.67 -6.44 0.43
C PRO A 144 -12.40 -5.70 -0.89
N PHE A 145 -13.19 -5.98 -1.93
CA PHE A 145 -13.19 -5.13 -3.12
C PHE A 145 -13.50 -3.67 -2.73
N LYS A 146 -12.77 -2.72 -3.32
CA LYS A 146 -12.78 -1.29 -2.91
C LYS A 146 -12.33 -1.05 -1.46
N GLY A 147 -11.63 -2.00 -0.83
CA GLY A 147 -11.12 -1.90 0.54
C GLY A 147 -9.97 -0.92 0.76
N SER A 148 -9.57 -0.14 -0.25
CA SER A 148 -8.53 0.90 -0.09
C SER A 148 -8.90 1.94 0.98
N TYR A 149 -10.20 2.21 1.17
CA TYR A 149 -10.71 3.06 2.25
C TYR A 149 -10.59 2.43 3.65
N LEU A 150 -10.30 1.13 3.75
CA LEU A 150 -9.95 0.44 4.99
C LEU A 150 -8.44 0.25 5.18
N ASN A 151 -7.65 0.65 4.20
CA ASN A 151 -6.21 0.45 4.19
C ASN A 151 -5.47 1.72 4.64
N PRO A 152 -4.97 1.81 5.89
CA PRO A 152 -4.23 2.98 6.37
C PRO A 152 -2.90 3.20 5.65
N ILE A 153 -2.29 2.15 5.05
CA ILE A 153 -1.00 2.29 4.36
C ILE A 153 -1.09 3.16 3.09
N GLU A 154 -2.27 3.23 2.48
CA GLU A 154 -2.54 4.10 1.34
C GLU A 154 -2.42 5.59 1.71
N LEU A 155 -2.82 5.95 2.94
CA LEU A 155 -2.61 7.31 3.45
C LEU A 155 -1.13 7.59 3.66
N LEU A 156 -0.38 6.62 4.19
CA LEU A 156 1.07 6.72 4.34
C LEU A 156 1.78 6.89 2.99
N PHE A 157 1.37 6.14 1.96
CA PHE A 157 1.93 6.28 0.62
C PHE A 157 1.57 7.62 -0.03
N SER A 158 0.33 8.08 0.11
CA SER A 158 -0.07 9.41 -0.37
C SER A 158 0.73 10.51 0.32
N ASP A 159 0.86 10.42 1.63
CA ASP A 159 1.60 11.38 2.44
C ASP A 159 3.10 11.37 2.12
N LEU A 160 3.72 10.20 1.97
CA LEU A 160 5.11 10.08 1.49
C LEU A 160 5.30 10.77 0.15
N LYS A 161 4.41 10.53 -0.83
CA LYS A 161 4.50 11.12 -2.17
C LYS A 161 4.30 12.62 -2.18
N ASN A 162 3.44 13.15 -1.31
CA ASN A 162 3.24 14.59 -1.15
C ASN A 162 4.43 15.27 -0.45
N ASN A 163 5.10 14.54 0.45
CA ASN A 163 6.33 14.99 1.11
C ASN A 163 7.61 14.58 0.36
N PHE A 164 7.49 14.01 -0.84
CA PHE A 164 8.57 13.79 -1.80
C PHE A 164 8.67 15.09 -2.61
N PRO A 165 9.48 16.08 -2.19
CA PRO A 165 9.35 17.40 -2.77
C PRO A 165 9.86 17.36 -4.21
N VAL A 166 9.04 17.86 -5.12
CA VAL A 166 9.40 18.06 -6.53
C VAL A 166 10.64 18.97 -6.64
N THR A 167 10.85 19.86 -5.66
CA THR A 167 12.03 20.73 -5.57
C THR A 167 13.33 19.99 -5.30
N LYS A 168 13.31 18.77 -4.72
CA LYS A 168 14.55 17.98 -4.53
C LYS A 168 15.11 17.41 -5.83
N TYR A 169 14.28 17.19 -6.85
CA TYR A 169 14.77 16.67 -8.14
C TYR A 169 15.74 17.64 -8.82
N SER A 170 15.59 18.95 -8.59
CA SER A 170 16.49 19.98 -9.16
C SER A 170 17.97 19.83 -8.74
N HIS A 171 18.24 19.06 -7.67
CA HIS A 171 19.59 18.84 -7.15
C HIS A 171 20.23 17.53 -7.68
N TYR A 172 19.52 16.77 -8.52
CA TYR A 172 20.02 15.51 -9.07
C TYR A 172 20.38 15.65 -10.56
N PRO A 173 21.44 14.95 -11.03
CA PRO A 173 21.74 14.88 -12.45
C PRO A 173 20.51 14.42 -13.23
N ASN A 174 20.18 15.14 -14.32
CA ASN A 174 19.00 14.86 -15.16
C ASN A 174 17.63 14.98 -14.47
N ASN A 175 17.55 15.60 -13.28
CA ASN A 175 16.33 15.64 -12.47
C ASN A 175 15.79 14.25 -12.08
N GLU A 176 16.66 13.25 -11.99
CA GLU A 176 16.29 11.87 -11.67
C GLU A 176 17.04 11.37 -10.41
N MET A 177 16.28 10.94 -9.40
CA MET A 177 16.80 10.28 -8.21
C MET A 177 17.13 8.82 -8.51
N ASN A 178 18.38 8.43 -8.19
CA ASN A 178 18.76 7.02 -8.19
C ASN A 178 18.12 6.26 -7.00
N ILE A 179 18.27 4.92 -7.00
CA ILE A 179 17.67 4.06 -5.98
C ILE A 179 18.21 4.37 -4.58
N SER A 180 19.49 4.69 -4.44
CA SER A 180 20.11 4.99 -3.15
C SER A 180 19.52 6.25 -2.53
N SER A 181 19.36 7.30 -3.34
CA SER A 181 18.77 8.58 -2.92
C SER A 181 17.29 8.42 -2.59
N THR A 182 16.57 7.65 -3.42
CA THR A 182 15.16 7.29 -3.19
C THR A 182 15.02 6.53 -1.86
N ALA A 183 15.83 5.51 -1.64
CA ALA A 183 15.83 4.70 -0.44
C ALA A 183 16.17 5.54 0.80
N LYS A 184 17.18 6.42 0.74
CA LYS A 184 17.54 7.32 1.83
C LYS A 184 16.39 8.26 2.20
N HIS A 185 15.71 8.82 1.21
CA HIS A 185 14.57 9.71 1.47
C HIS A 185 13.38 8.96 2.06
N VAL A 186 13.04 7.79 1.51
CA VAL A 186 12.03 6.91 2.09
C VAL A 186 12.38 6.53 3.51
N GLN A 187 13.64 6.17 3.78
CA GLN A 187 14.10 5.82 5.12
C GLN A 187 13.95 6.98 6.11
N GLN A 188 14.34 8.20 5.72
CA GLN A 188 14.11 9.39 6.55
C GLN A 188 12.62 9.58 6.85
N TYR A 189 11.76 9.52 5.84
CA TYR A 189 10.33 9.67 6.05
C TYR A 189 9.76 8.55 6.96
N MET A 190 10.09 7.29 6.68
CA MET A 190 9.58 6.13 7.40
C MET A 190 10.03 6.08 8.85
N ASN A 191 11.22 6.60 9.16
CA ASN A 191 11.76 6.58 10.51
C ASN A 191 11.31 7.79 11.35
N TYR A 192 11.10 8.95 10.73
CA TYR A 192 10.87 10.20 11.48
C TYR A 192 9.44 10.75 11.34
N ALA A 193 8.91 10.81 10.12
CA ALA A 193 7.58 11.40 9.86
C ALA A 193 6.44 10.38 10.02
N ALA A 194 6.60 9.18 9.48
CA ALA A 194 5.56 8.15 9.48
C ALA A 194 5.09 7.75 10.89
N PRO A 195 5.94 7.52 11.90
CA PRO A 195 5.49 7.11 13.24
C PRO A 195 4.57 8.13 13.90
N GLN A 196 4.79 9.43 13.63
CA GLN A 196 3.97 10.52 14.16
C GLN A 196 2.57 10.55 13.53
N ARG A 197 2.43 10.07 12.30
CA ARG A 197 1.20 10.15 11.50
C ARG A 197 0.40 8.83 11.47
N CYS A 198 1.05 7.68 11.65
CA CYS A 198 0.43 6.34 11.55
C CYS A 198 -0.79 6.16 12.45
N ARG A 199 -0.77 6.65 13.69
CA ARG A 199 -1.93 6.59 14.59
C ARG A 199 -3.16 7.27 13.98
N GLY A 200 -2.98 8.42 13.34
CA GLY A 200 -4.04 9.14 12.63
C GLY A 200 -4.59 8.35 11.44
N PHE A 201 -3.69 7.75 10.65
CA PHE A 201 -4.08 6.92 9.50
C PHE A 201 -4.90 5.69 9.92
N TYR A 202 -4.48 5.01 10.99
CA TYR A 202 -5.22 3.88 11.57
C TYR A 202 -6.61 4.30 12.07
N ARG A 203 -6.70 5.41 12.81
CA ARG A 203 -7.99 5.94 13.29
C ARG A 203 -8.96 6.25 12.15
N SER A 204 -8.44 6.73 11.01
CA SER A 204 -9.23 7.06 9.83
C SER A 204 -9.76 5.82 9.11
N ARG A 205 -8.90 4.83 8.85
CA ARG A 205 -9.21 3.73 7.92
C ARG A 205 -9.37 2.35 8.55
N ALA A 206 -8.53 1.99 9.54
CA ALA A 206 -8.46 0.62 10.04
C ALA A 206 -9.75 0.13 10.74
N ASN A 207 -10.64 1.05 11.14
CA ASN A 207 -11.94 0.75 11.76
C ASN A 207 -13.16 1.05 10.86
N GLY A 208 -12.96 1.41 9.59
CA GLY A 208 -14.07 1.66 8.67
C GLY A 208 -14.77 3.02 8.79
N LYS A 209 -14.29 3.93 9.66
CA LYS A 209 -14.82 5.30 9.77
C LYS A 209 -14.84 6.02 8.43
N SER A 210 -13.77 5.92 7.64
CA SER A 210 -13.72 6.53 6.31
C SER A 210 -14.79 6.02 5.35
N ILE A 211 -15.18 4.75 5.44
CA ILE A 211 -16.20 4.17 4.56
C ILE A 211 -17.59 4.66 4.95
N ILE A 212 -17.87 4.73 6.25
CA ILE A 212 -19.12 5.25 6.79
C ILE A 212 -19.27 6.73 6.44
N ASN A 213 -18.22 7.53 6.67
CA ASN A 213 -18.24 8.97 6.39
C ASN A 213 -18.41 9.31 4.89
N CYS A 214 -18.03 8.40 3.99
CA CYS A 214 -18.20 8.58 2.55
C CYS A 214 -19.55 8.05 2.02
N GLY A 215 -20.46 7.59 2.89
CA GLY A 215 -21.77 7.05 2.51
C GLY A 215 -21.68 5.79 1.65
N LEU A 216 -20.56 5.06 1.72
CA LEU A 216 -20.32 3.90 0.85
C LEU A 216 -21.03 2.62 1.34
N LEU A 217 -21.44 2.57 2.61
CA LEU A 217 -22.12 1.42 3.22
C LEU A 217 -23.58 1.67 3.62
N ASP A 218 -24.12 2.84 3.26
CA ASP A 218 -25.54 3.18 3.41
C ASP A 218 -26.42 2.33 2.49
#